data_AF-A0A7W6MN85-F1
#
_entry.id   AF-A0A7W6MN85-F1
#
_cell.length_a   1.000
_cell.length_b   1.000
_cell.length_c   1.000
_cell.angle_alpha   90.00
_cell.angle_beta   90.00
_cell.angle_gamma   90.00
#
_symmetry.space_group_name_H-M   'P 1'
#
loop_
_entity.id
_entity.type
_entity.pdbx_description
1 polymer ?
#
loop_
_entity_poly.entity_id
_entity_poly.type
_entity_poly.pdbx_seq_one_letter_code
_entity_poly.pdbx_strand_id
1 'polypeptide(L)'
;MGISGADVADQADLPSWPAALTVRLAAAYCGLTESGFRSLCPVPPLSFGQEGHRYLRVHLDRWLVSLPAEVAEATKKPEVSAVMQPNAYTPATLAKRWNCSETLVRNLIRRKELESFKFGGKLIRVSHKSVVAYEAAARVVPKAGT
;
A
#
# COMPACT_ATOMS: atom_id res chain seq x y z
N MET A 1 -2.13 19.27 -19.28
CA MET A 1 -1.30 18.04 -19.32
C MET A 1 -1.91 17.05 -18.35
N GLY A 2 -2.71 16.13 -18.89
CA GLY A 2 -3.59 15.24 -18.12
C GLY A 2 -2.82 14.10 -17.49
N ILE A 3 -3.12 13.85 -16.22
CA ILE A 3 -2.76 12.60 -15.54
C ILE A 3 -3.66 11.50 -16.10
N SER A 4 -3.09 10.63 -16.93
CA SER A 4 -3.77 9.43 -17.41
C SER A 4 -4.04 8.49 -16.24
N GLY A 5 -5.29 8.53 -15.76
CA GLY A 5 -5.90 7.40 -15.08
C GLY A 5 -6.08 6.28 -16.09
N ALA A 6 -5.27 5.24 -15.95
CA ALA A 6 -5.50 3.92 -16.50
C ALA A 6 -4.87 2.94 -15.51
N ASP A 7 -5.53 1.92 -15.02
CA ASP A 7 -6.93 1.56 -15.09
C ASP A 7 -7.05 0.52 -13.98
N VAL A 8 -8.10 0.61 -13.18
CA VAL A 8 -8.48 -0.49 -12.32
C VAL A 8 -8.92 -1.59 -13.29
N ALA A 9 -8.08 -2.61 -13.50
CA ALA A 9 -8.54 -3.89 -14.01
C ALA A 9 -8.79 -4.72 -12.75
N ASP A 10 -9.87 -4.47 -12.01
CA ASP A 10 -11.25 -4.86 -12.35
C ASP A 10 -11.33 -6.32 -12.75
N GLN A 11 -12.18 -7.03 -12.01
CA GLN A 11 -12.34 -8.47 -12.04
C GLN A 11 -12.58 -8.92 -13.49
N ALA A 12 -11.60 -9.60 -14.08
CA ALA A 12 -11.82 -10.26 -15.35
C ALA A 12 -12.95 -11.28 -15.16
N ASP A 13 -14.09 -10.99 -15.76
CA ASP A 13 -14.91 -11.97 -16.45
C ASP A 13 -13.96 -12.93 -17.18
N LEU A 14 -13.81 -14.16 -16.69
CA LEU A 14 -12.74 -15.07 -17.11
C LEU A 14 -13.23 -16.00 -18.22
N PRO A 15 -12.90 -15.73 -19.51
CA PRO A 15 -13.14 -16.69 -20.58
C PRO A 15 -12.20 -17.89 -20.43
N SER A 16 -12.61 -19.04 -20.99
CA SER A 16 -11.87 -20.32 -21.05
C SER A 16 -10.35 -20.15 -21.02
N TRP A 17 -9.73 -20.40 -19.86
CA TRP A 17 -8.28 -20.29 -19.66
C TRP A 17 -7.48 -21.09 -20.70
N PRO A 18 -6.72 -20.43 -21.61
CA PRO A 18 -5.94 -21.13 -22.61
C PRO A 18 -4.76 -21.89 -22.00
N ALA A 19 -4.30 -22.95 -22.66
CA ALA A 19 -3.19 -23.79 -22.16
C ALA A 19 -1.86 -23.02 -22.06
N ALA A 20 -1.69 -21.96 -22.86
CA ALA A 20 -0.53 -21.07 -22.85
C ALA A 20 -0.98 -19.64 -22.54
N LEU A 21 -0.47 -19.09 -21.45
CA LEU A 21 -0.83 -17.79 -20.89
C LEU A 21 0.29 -16.77 -21.11
N THR A 22 -0.05 -15.51 -21.39
CA THR A 22 0.90 -14.40 -21.35
C THR A 22 1.26 -14.05 -19.90
N VAL A 23 2.31 -13.26 -19.65
CA VAL A 23 2.73 -12.87 -18.29
C VAL A 23 1.58 -12.24 -17.47
N ARG A 24 0.75 -11.40 -18.10
CA ARG A 24 -0.42 -10.78 -17.47
C ARG A 24 -1.48 -11.79 -17.09
N LEU A 25 -1.80 -12.73 -17.99
CA LEU A 25 -2.78 -13.79 -17.72
C LEU A 25 -2.26 -14.82 -16.72
N ALA A 26 -0.97 -15.15 -16.74
CA ALA A 26 -0.33 -16.03 -15.78
C ALA A 26 -0.33 -15.43 -14.36
N ALA A 27 -0.04 -14.12 -14.25
CA ALA A 27 -0.17 -13.39 -13.00
C ALA A 27 -1.62 -13.42 -12.48
N ALA A 28 -2.60 -13.14 -13.36
CA ALA A 28 -4.01 -13.23 -13.01
C ALA A 28 -4.44 -14.65 -12.58
N TYR A 29 -3.95 -15.70 -13.25
CA TYR A 29 -4.21 -17.10 -12.88
C TYR A 29 -3.69 -17.45 -11.49
N CYS A 30 -2.51 -16.94 -11.13
CA CYS A 30 -1.90 -17.16 -9.82
C CYS A 30 -2.44 -16.21 -8.73
N GLY A 31 -3.33 -15.27 -9.07
CA GLY A 31 -3.79 -14.23 -8.12
C GLY A 31 -2.70 -13.20 -7.78
N LEU A 32 -1.70 -13.03 -8.64
CA LEU A 32 -0.53 -12.17 -8.46
C LEU A 32 -0.59 -10.94 -9.38
N THR A 33 0.18 -9.91 -9.04
CA THR A 33 0.50 -8.81 -9.97
C THR A 33 1.61 -9.24 -10.94
N GLU A 34 1.71 -8.63 -12.12
CA GLU A 34 2.76 -8.96 -13.10
C GLU A 34 4.18 -8.85 -12.52
N SER A 35 4.42 -7.84 -11.69
CA SER A 35 5.70 -7.63 -11.01
C SER A 35 5.97 -8.70 -9.94
N GLY A 36 4.96 -9.04 -9.14
CA GLY A 36 5.08 -10.11 -8.14
C GLY A 36 5.29 -11.48 -8.78
N PHE A 37 4.58 -11.74 -9.86
CA PHE A 37 4.72 -12.96 -10.65
C PHE A 37 6.15 -13.11 -11.21
N ARG A 38 6.73 -12.07 -11.82
CA ARG A 38 8.13 -12.13 -12.33
C ARG A 38 9.18 -12.35 -11.24
N SER A 39 8.93 -11.86 -10.02
CA SER A 39 9.86 -12.00 -8.91
C SER A 39 9.77 -13.35 -8.20
N LEU A 40 8.58 -13.94 -8.16
CA LEU A 40 8.29 -15.16 -7.39
C LEU A 40 8.27 -16.42 -8.24
N CYS A 41 7.93 -16.30 -9.53
CA CYS A 41 7.75 -17.45 -10.41
C CYS A 41 9.11 -17.97 -10.91
N PRO A 42 9.52 -19.19 -10.51
CA PRO A 42 10.73 -19.81 -11.03
C PRO A 42 10.48 -20.50 -12.38
N VAL A 43 9.23 -20.54 -12.86
CA VAL A 43 8.86 -21.26 -14.09
C VAL A 43 9.48 -20.52 -15.28
N PRO A 44 10.38 -21.16 -16.06
CA PRO A 44 10.96 -20.50 -17.22
C PRO A 44 9.87 -20.28 -18.27
N PRO A 45 9.76 -19.07 -18.85
CA PRO A 45 8.85 -18.84 -19.96
C PRO A 45 9.28 -19.69 -21.16
N LEU A 46 8.30 -20.28 -21.85
CA LEU A 46 8.55 -20.87 -23.16
C LEU A 46 8.60 -19.74 -24.19
N SER A 47 9.72 -19.62 -24.90
CA SER A 47 9.89 -18.67 -26.00
C SER A 47 9.18 -19.20 -27.25
N PHE A 48 8.07 -18.57 -27.61
CA PHE A 48 7.36 -18.87 -28.85
C PHE A 48 7.83 -17.91 -29.96
N GLY A 49 9.05 -18.11 -30.46
CA GLY A 49 9.60 -17.34 -31.58
C GLY A 49 9.50 -15.82 -31.41
N GLN A 50 9.01 -15.11 -32.44
CA GLN A 50 8.83 -13.65 -32.43
C GLN A 50 7.61 -13.17 -31.61
N GLU A 51 6.76 -14.10 -31.14
CA GLU A 51 5.50 -13.81 -30.44
C GLU A 51 5.64 -13.73 -28.91
N GLY A 52 6.87 -13.79 -28.40
CA GLY A 52 7.19 -13.51 -27.00
C GLY A 52 7.07 -14.71 -26.06
N HIS A 53 7.09 -14.40 -24.77
CA HIS A 53 7.14 -15.37 -23.68
C HIS A 53 5.75 -15.88 -23.29
N ARG A 54 5.56 -17.20 -23.24
CA ARG A 54 4.33 -17.85 -22.77
C ARG A 54 4.58 -18.78 -21.59
N TYR A 55 3.65 -18.79 -20.64
CA TYR A 55 3.64 -19.67 -19.48
C TYR A 55 2.57 -20.74 -19.65
N LEU A 56 2.98 -22.00 -19.61
CA LEU A 56 2.02 -23.11 -19.69
C LEU A 56 1.27 -23.24 -18.38
N ARG A 57 -0.06 -23.32 -18.45
CA ARG A 57 -0.93 -23.48 -17.27
C ARG A 57 -0.53 -24.70 -16.42
N VAL A 58 -0.15 -25.81 -17.06
CA VAL A 58 0.31 -27.03 -16.36
C VAL A 58 1.58 -26.81 -15.54
N HIS A 59 2.50 -25.96 -16.00
CA HIS A 59 3.71 -25.64 -15.23
C HIS A 59 3.39 -24.72 -14.06
N LEU A 60 2.46 -23.76 -14.26
CA LEU A 60 1.97 -22.90 -13.18
C LEU A 60 1.25 -23.71 -12.11
N ASP A 61 0.41 -24.66 -12.50
CA ASP A 61 -0.32 -25.53 -11.57
C ASP A 61 0.63 -26.36 -10.70
N ARG A 62 1.63 -26.99 -11.33
CA ARG A 62 2.69 -27.74 -10.63
C ARG A 62 3.49 -26.86 -9.66
N TRP A 63 3.73 -25.60 -10.03
CA TRP A 63 4.40 -24.65 -9.17
C TRP A 63 3.50 -24.22 -7.99
N LEU A 64 2.23 -23.87 -8.24
CA LEU A 64 1.27 -23.46 -7.23
C LEU A 64 1.07 -24.54 -6.16
N VAL A 65 1.02 -25.82 -6.55
CA VAL A 65 0.94 -26.95 -5.61
C VAL A 65 2.21 -27.09 -4.76
N SER A 66 3.36 -26.62 -5.25
CA SER A 66 4.64 -26.69 -4.54
C SER A 66 4.91 -25.45 -3.67
N LEU A 67 4.11 -24.39 -3.76
CA LEU A 67 4.32 -23.18 -2.97
C LEU A 67 3.92 -23.42 -1.50
N PRO A 68 4.77 -23.08 -0.52
CA PRO A 68 4.32 -23.00 0.86
C PRO A 68 3.30 -21.86 0.98
N ALA A 69 2.31 -22.02 1.87
CA ALA A 69 1.21 -21.06 2.08
C ALA A 69 1.69 -19.60 2.28
N GLU A 70 2.93 -19.42 2.71
CA GLU A 70 3.61 -18.12 2.85
C GLU A 70 3.66 -17.31 1.54
N VAL A 71 3.76 -17.97 0.37
CA VAL A 71 3.83 -17.29 -0.94
C VAL A 71 2.43 -16.94 -1.47
N ALA A 72 1.39 -17.67 -1.04
CA ALA A 72 0.00 -17.34 -1.31
C ALA A 72 -0.50 -16.16 -0.44
N GLU A 73 0.08 -15.99 0.75
CA GLU A 73 -0.23 -14.85 1.63
C GLU A 73 0.61 -13.60 1.37
N ALA A 74 1.83 -13.74 0.85
CA ALA A 74 2.75 -12.62 0.56
C ALA A 74 2.26 -11.66 -0.54
N THR A 75 1.13 -11.92 -1.20
CA THR A 75 0.66 -11.14 -2.35
C THR A 75 -0.74 -10.56 -2.19
N LYS A 76 -1.30 -10.58 -0.98
CA LYS A 76 -2.28 -9.54 -0.62
C LYS A 76 -1.55 -8.20 -0.50
N LYS A 77 -1.52 -7.49 -1.65
CA LYS A 77 -1.15 -6.07 -1.82
C LYS A 77 0.38 -5.83 -1.76
N PRO A 78 0.93 -4.87 -2.52
CA PRO A 78 2.21 -4.32 -2.12
C PRO A 78 1.99 -3.69 -0.74
N GLU A 79 2.45 -4.40 0.27
CA GLU A 79 3.20 -3.81 1.36
C GLU A 79 4.22 -2.85 0.74
N VAL A 80 3.85 -1.59 0.70
CA VAL A 80 4.85 -0.53 0.82
C VAL A 80 5.54 -0.79 2.15
N SER A 81 6.74 -1.36 2.12
CA SER A 81 7.72 -1.27 3.21
C SER A 81 8.27 0.17 3.30
N ALA A 82 7.37 1.15 3.22
CA ALA A 82 7.48 2.44 3.84
C ALA A 82 6.26 2.48 4.74
N VAL A 83 6.48 2.36 6.05
CA VAL A 83 5.50 2.60 7.10
C VAL A 83 4.56 3.70 6.64
N MET A 84 3.33 3.35 6.23
CA MET A 84 2.39 4.28 5.63
C MET A 84 1.77 5.11 6.75
N GLN A 85 2.63 5.78 7.51
CA GLN A 85 2.22 6.79 8.45
C GLN A 85 1.52 7.85 7.61
N PRO A 86 0.26 8.20 7.93
CA PRO A 86 -0.45 9.20 7.17
C PRO A 86 0.39 10.47 7.17
N ASN A 87 0.76 10.95 5.97
CA ASN A 87 1.69 12.06 5.83
C ASN A 87 1.18 13.33 6.53
N ALA A 88 -0.14 13.40 6.80
CA ALA A 88 -0.76 14.43 7.59
C ALA A 88 -1.86 13.88 8.52
N TYR A 89 -1.87 14.36 9.76
CA TYR A 89 -2.84 14.06 10.81
C TYR A 89 -3.85 15.21 10.96
N THR A 90 -5.11 14.89 11.21
CA THR A 90 -6.08 15.88 11.72
C THR A 90 -5.92 16.01 13.23
N PRO A 91 -6.33 17.14 13.83
CA PRO A 91 -6.28 17.30 15.28
C PRO A 91 -7.07 16.19 16.02
N ALA A 92 -8.19 15.73 15.47
CA ALA A 92 -8.96 14.60 16.01
C ALA A 92 -8.18 13.27 16.00
N THR A 93 -7.49 12.96 14.90
CA THR A 93 -6.71 11.72 14.79
C THR A 93 -5.48 11.76 15.69
N LEU A 94 -4.81 12.92 15.77
CA LEU A 94 -3.64 13.08 16.63
C LEU A 94 -4.00 12.99 18.12
N ALA A 95 -5.14 13.58 18.51
CA ALA A 95 -5.72 13.47 19.85
C ALA A 95 -5.92 12.01 20.27
N LYS A 96 -6.48 11.17 19.39
CA LYS A 96 -6.63 9.73 19.64
C LYS A 96 -5.28 9.02 19.83
N ARG A 97 -4.30 9.31 18.97
CA ARG A 97 -2.95 8.71 19.04
C ARG A 97 -2.22 9.04 20.34
N TRP A 98 -2.34 10.28 20.81
CA TRP A 98 -1.72 10.74 22.06
C TRP A 98 -2.58 10.55 23.30
N ASN A 99 -3.77 9.96 23.16
CA ASN A 99 -4.75 9.81 24.23
C ASN A 99 -5.03 11.14 24.96
N CYS A 100 -5.14 12.23 24.19
CA CYS A 100 -5.33 13.60 24.67
C CYS A 100 -6.58 14.24 24.05
N SER A 101 -7.07 15.34 24.62
CA SER A 101 -8.21 16.07 24.06
C SER A 101 -7.84 16.82 22.78
N GLU A 102 -8.77 16.91 21.81
CA GLU A 102 -8.59 17.69 20.58
C GLU A 102 -8.27 19.17 20.86
N THR A 103 -8.85 19.73 21.92
CA THR A 103 -8.58 21.10 22.38
C THR A 103 -7.11 21.32 22.72
N LEU A 104 -6.45 20.32 23.32
CA LEU A 104 -5.03 20.39 23.65
C LEU A 104 -4.20 20.46 22.36
N VAL A 105 -4.51 19.61 21.37
CA VAL A 105 -3.86 19.65 20.05
C VAL A 105 -4.06 21.00 19.36
N ARG A 106 -5.27 21.57 19.41
CA ARG A 106 -5.55 22.91 18.87
C ARG A 106 -4.78 24.02 19.60
N ASN A 107 -4.62 23.91 20.92
CA ASN A 107 -3.82 24.87 21.70
C ASN A 107 -2.33 24.78 21.34
N LEU A 108 -1.77 23.59 21.15
CA LEU A 108 -0.39 23.41 20.68
C LEU A 108 -0.15 24.05 19.30
N ILE A 109 -1.12 23.90 18.41
CA ILE A 109 -1.10 24.53 17.09
C ILE A 109 -1.18 26.07 17.21
N ARG A 110 -2.09 26.59 18.05
CA ARG A 110 -2.22 28.04 18.30
C ARG A 110 -0.95 28.64 18.91
N ARG A 111 -0.26 27.90 19.77
CA ARG A 111 1.01 28.28 20.41
C ARG A 111 2.24 28.09 19.50
N LYS A 112 2.04 27.57 18.27
CA LYS A 112 3.12 27.19 17.32
C LYS A 112 4.12 26.18 17.88
N GLU A 113 3.71 25.38 18.87
CA GLU A 113 4.53 24.27 19.37
C GLU A 113 4.43 23.03 18.47
N LEU A 114 3.36 22.96 17.66
CA LEU A 114 3.14 21.92 16.67
C LEU A 114 2.89 22.56 15.30
N GLU A 115 3.80 22.32 14.37
CA GLU A 115 3.70 22.85 13.02
C GLU A 115 2.53 22.22 12.28
N SER A 116 1.66 23.07 11.74
CA SER A 116 0.46 22.66 11.01
C SER A 116 0.21 23.59 9.84
N PHE A 117 -0.47 23.07 8.83
CA PHE A 117 -0.86 23.81 7.65
C PHE A 117 -2.36 23.75 7.45
N LYS A 118 -2.93 24.81 6.87
CA LYS A 118 -4.34 24.86 6.51
C LYS A 118 -4.52 24.24 5.14
N PHE A 119 -5.35 23.22 5.05
CA PHE A 119 -5.79 22.60 3.81
C PHE A 119 -7.21 23.09 3.48
N GLY A 120 -7.38 23.74 2.33
CA GLY A 120 -8.68 24.28 1.91
C GLY A 120 -9.23 25.39 2.83
N GLY A 121 -8.37 26.22 3.41
CA GLY A 121 -8.73 27.41 4.20
C GLY A 121 -9.23 27.16 5.63
N LYS A 122 -9.91 26.03 5.88
CA LYS A 122 -10.55 25.72 7.17
C LYS A 122 -9.97 24.49 7.88
N LEU A 123 -9.52 23.46 7.15
CA LEU A 123 -9.05 22.23 7.77
C LEU A 123 -7.59 22.38 8.17
N ILE A 124 -7.29 22.10 9.44
CA ILE A 124 -5.91 22.09 9.92
C ILE A 124 -5.39 20.66 9.82
N ARG A 125 -4.20 20.51 9.21
CA ARG A 125 -3.47 19.25 9.18
C ARG A 125 -2.06 19.43 9.74
N VAL A 126 -1.60 18.41 10.44
CA VAL A 126 -0.28 18.34 11.06
C VAL A 126 0.56 17.36 10.29
N SER A 127 1.72 17.77 9.80
CA SER A 127 2.62 16.89 9.05
C SER A 127 3.17 15.78 9.93
N HIS A 128 3.34 14.58 9.37
CA HIS A 128 3.90 13.45 10.11
C HIS A 128 5.30 13.75 10.68
N LYS A 129 6.14 14.44 9.91
CA LYS A 129 7.48 14.88 10.36
C LYS A 129 7.40 15.74 11.63
N SER A 130 6.43 16.63 11.72
CA SER A 130 6.22 17.50 12.89
C SER A 130 5.73 16.71 14.10
N VAL A 131 4.87 15.71 13.90
CA VAL A 131 4.43 14.78 14.96
C VAL A 131 5.61 13.99 15.51
N VAL A 132 6.43 13.38 14.65
CA VAL A 132 7.61 12.59 15.07
C VAL A 132 8.62 13.47 15.78
N ALA A 133 8.89 14.68 15.29
CA ALA A 133 9.78 15.62 15.95
C ALA A 133 9.28 15.98 17.36
N TYR A 134 7.96 16.19 17.52
CA TYR A 134 7.35 16.48 18.82
C TYR A 134 7.39 15.27 19.77
N GLU A 135 7.08 14.07 19.26
CA GLU A 135 7.16 12.80 20.01
C GLU A 135 8.60 12.50 20.44
N ALA A 136 9.58 12.69 19.57
CA ALA A 136 11.00 12.47 19.84
C ALA A 136 11.58 13.51 20.83
N ALA A 137 11.10 14.75 20.77
CA ALA A 137 11.47 15.78 21.75
C ALA A 137 10.82 15.56 23.13
N ALA A 138 9.86 14.62 23.23
CA ALA A 138 9.21 14.13 24.45
C ALA A 138 9.06 15.17 25.57
N ARG A 139 8.51 16.35 25.23
CA ARG A 139 7.71 17.16 26.17
C ARG A 139 6.45 16.36 26.44
N VAL A 140 6.59 15.36 27.31
CA VAL A 140 5.58 14.36 27.64
C VAL A 140 4.24 15.06 27.80
N VAL A 141 3.27 14.67 26.96
CA VAL A 141 1.91 15.18 26.97
C VAL A 141 1.43 15.25 28.42
N PRO A 142 1.03 16.44 28.93
CA PRO A 142 0.37 16.46 30.22
C PRO A 142 -0.90 15.64 30.03
N LYS A 143 -0.94 14.42 30.62
CA LYS A 143 -2.19 13.71 30.83
C LYS A 143 -3.06 14.71 31.58
N ALA A 144 -4.02 15.30 30.88
CA ALA A 144 -5.03 16.10 31.52
C ALA A 144 -5.81 15.13 32.39
N GLY A 145 -5.39 15.02 33.65
CA GLY A 145 -6.09 14.24 34.65
C GLY A 145 -7.47 14.86 34.82
N THR A 146 -8.49 14.08 34.53
CA THR A 146 -9.74 14.03 35.29
C THR A 146 -10.33 12.65 35.06
#